data_AF-A0A9E1PS76-F1
#
_entry.id   AF-A0A9E1PS76-F1
#
_cell.length_a   1.000
_cell.length_b   1.000
_cell.length_c   1.000
_cell.angle_alpha   90.00
_cell.angle_beta   90.00
_cell.angle_gamma   90.00
#
_symmetry.space_group_name_H-M   'P 1'
#
loop_
_entity.id
_entity.type
_entity.pdbx_description
1 polymer ?
#
loop_
_entity_poly.entity_id
_entity_poly.type
_entity_poly.pdbx_seq_one_letter_code
_entity_poly.pdbx_strand_id
1 'polypeptide(L)' 'MDQIDLRILTDLQDDGRMTNVELARRAGISAPPCLRRVRALEDDGFIHGYHAEVDANL' A
#
# COMPACT_ATOMS: atom_id res chain seq x y z
N MET A 1 -3.10 -3.73 13.57
CA MET A 1 -3.71 -3.38 12.27
C MET A 1 -5.05 -2.72 12.53
N ASP A 2 -5.22 -1.48 12.09
CA ASP A 2 -6.47 -0.71 12.19
C ASP A 2 -7.16 -0.57 10.82
N GLN A 3 -8.26 0.19 10.74
CA GLN A 3 -8.98 0.39 9.48
C GLN A 3 -8.18 1.15 8.42
N ILE A 4 -7.24 2.00 8.83
CA ILE A 4 -6.38 2.75 7.91
C ILE A 4 -5.37 1.79 7.27
N ASP A 5 -4.80 0.90 8.08
CA ASP A 5 -3.88 -0.13 7.58
C ASP A 5 -4.57 -1.05 6.56
N LEU A 6 -5.80 -1.50 6.87
CA LEU A 6 -6.60 -2.27 5.92
C LEU A 6 -6.86 -1.50 4.63
N ARG A 7 -7.18 -0.20 4.72
CA ARG A 7 -7.41 0.64 3.56
C ARG A 7 -6.16 0.79 2.70
N ILE A 8 -5.01 1.01 3.34
CA ILE A 8 -3.70 1.07 2.67
C ILE A 8 -3.41 -0.23 1.92
N LEU A 9 -3.62 -1.37 2.56
CA LEU A 9 -3.41 -2.68 1.93
C LEU A 9 -4.33 -2.89 0.73
N THR A 10 -5.62 -2.56 0.86
CA THR A 10 -6.57 -2.65 -0.26
C THR A 10 -6.15 -1.75 -1.42
N ASP A 11 -5.84 -0.48 -1.15
CA ASP A 11 -5.44 0.47 -2.21
C ASP A 11 -4.12 0.05 -2.89
N LEU A 12 -3.16 -0.51 -2.16
CA LEU A 12 -1.89 -1.03 -2.72
C LEU A 12 -2.05 -2.36 -3.46
N GLN A 13 -2.99 -3.22 -3.06
CA GLN A 13 -3.31 -4.43 -3.80
C GLN A 13 -3.99 -4.10 -5.13
N ASP A 14 -4.87 -3.10 -5.14
CA ASP A 14 -5.55 -2.63 -6.35
C ASP A 14 -4.58 -1.92 -7.31
N ASP A 15 -3.67 -1.09 -6.77
CA ASP A 15 -2.64 -0.40 -7.55
C ASP A 15 -1.33 -0.28 -6.74
N GLY A 16 -0.45 -1.26 -6.94
CA GLY A 16 0.87 -1.29 -6.31
C GLY A 16 1.83 -0.19 -6.78
N ARG A 17 1.47 0.61 -7.79
CA ARG A 17 2.26 1.75 -8.28
C ARG A 17 1.77 3.08 -7.73
N MET A 18 0.74 3.07 -6.87
CA MET A 18 0.17 4.26 -6.29
C MET A 18 1.20 5.06 -5.49
N THR A 19 1.25 6.37 -5.71
CA THR A 19 2.14 7.25 -4.94
C THR A 19 1.66 7.35 -3.50
N ASN A 20 2.59 7.52 -2.55
CA ASN A 20 2.24 7.71 -1.14
C ASN A 20 1.31 8.92 -0.89
N VAL A 21 1.35 9.95 -1.74
CA VAL A 21 0.44 11.11 -1.63
C VAL A 21 -1.01 10.71 -1.96
N GLU A 22 -1.20 9.95 -3.04
CA GLU A 22 -2.54 9.46 -3.43
C GLU A 22 -3.04 8.40 -2.45
N LEU A 23 -2.18 7.50 -2.01
CA LEU A 23 -2.48 6.50 -1.00
C LEU A 23 -2.96 7.15 0.31
N ALA A 24 -2.23 8.17 0.79
CA ALA A 24 -2.60 8.91 1.99
C ALA A 24 -3.96 9.61 1.83
N ARG A 25 -4.20 10.20 0.66
CA ARG A 25 -5.48 10.85 0.34
C ARG A 25 -6.64 9.86 0.41
N ARG A 26 -6.50 8.66 -0.16
CA ARG A 26 -7.52 7.61 -0.13
C ARG A 26 -7.72 7.03 1.27
N ALA A 27 -6.64 6.88 2.02
CA ALA A 27 -6.66 6.43 3.42
C ALA A 27 -7.15 7.51 4.42
N GLY A 28 -7.44 8.73 3.96
CA GLY A 28 -7.96 9.82 4.81
C GLY A 28 -6.93 10.42 5.77
N ILE A 29 -5.64 10.29 5.47
CA ILE A 29 -4.54 10.79 6.32
C ILE A 29 -3.53 11.63 5.52
N SER A 30 -2.60 12.28 6.22
CA SER A 30 -1.50 13.00 5.56
C SER A 30 -0.40 12.05 5.09
N ALA A 31 0.43 12.51 4.15
CA ALA A 31 1.48 11.69 3.55
C ALA A 31 2.54 11.16 4.55
N PRO A 32 3.03 11.93 5.56
CA PRO A 32 4.01 11.41 6.51
C PRO A 32 3.54 10.22 7.37
N PRO A 33 2.35 10.22 8.01
CA PRO A 33 1.88 9.06 8.76
C PRO A 33 1.53 7.88 7.84
N CYS A 34 1.09 8.12 6.60
CA CYS A 34 0.86 7.06 5.63
C CYS A 34 2.15 6.29 5.33
N LEU A 35 3.25 7.00 5.06
CA LEU A 35 4.55 6.38 4.79
C LEU A 35 5.05 5.54 5.98
N ARG A 36 4.86 6.02 7.21
CA ARG A 36 5.24 5.26 8.42
C ARG A 36 4.42 3.98 8.55
N ARG A 37 3.13 4.02 8.24
CA ARG A 37 2.25 2.84 8.29
C ARG A 37 2.61 1.82 7.21
N VAL A 38 2.84 2.26 5.97
CA VAL A 38 3.31 1.39 4.88
C VAL A 38 4.59 0.67 5.29
N ARG A 39 5.58 1.40 5.83
CA ARG A 39 6.82 0.79 6.33
C ARG A 39 6.58 -0.21 7.45
N ALA A 40 5.73 0.13 8.41
CA ALA A 40 5.38 -0.82 9.48
C ALA A 40 4.71 -2.08 8.94
N LEU A 41 3.85 -1.96 7.92
CA LEU A 41 3.22 -3.10 7.25
C LEU A 41 4.23 -3.94 6.46
N GLU A 42 5.26 -3.33 5.87
CA GLU A 42 6.39 -4.03 5.25
C GLU A 42 7.24 -4.75 6.31
N ASP A 43 7.62 -4.06 7.38
CA ASP A 43 8.46 -4.59 8.48
C ASP A 43 7.76 -5.74 9.23
N ASP A 44 6.46 -5.60 9.49
CA ASP A 44 5.62 -6.63 10.13
C ASP A 44 5.30 -7.80 9.18
N GLY A 45 5.68 -7.71 7.90
CA GLY A 45 5.49 -8.76 6.91
C GLY A 45 4.08 -8.87 6.34
N PHE A 46 3.23 -7.84 6.49
CA PHE A 46 1.93 -7.77 5.79
C PHE A 46 2.09 -7.44 4.31
N ILE A 47 3.12 -6.65 3.95
CA ILE A 47 3.51 -6.39 2.57
C ILE A 47 4.81 -7.16 2.29
N HIS A 48 4.70 -8.21 1.49
CA HIS A 48 5.86 -9.05 1.14
C HIS A 48 6.71 -8.47 0.01
N GLY A 49 6.12 -7.67 -0.86
CA GLY A 49 6.78 -7.10 -2.03
C GLY A 49 5.79 -6.61 -3.08
N TYR A 50 6.31 -5.90 -4.07
CA TYR A 50 5.55 -5.37 -5.18
C TYR A 50 5.92 -6.15 -6.45
N HIS A 51 4.92 -6.70 -7.12
CA HIS A 51 5.11 -7.58 -8.26
C HIS A 51 4.36 -7.05 -9.48
N ALA A 52 4.92 -7.30 -10.67
CA ALA A 52 4.21 -7.07 -11.91
C ALA A 52 3.33 -8.29 -12.23
N GLU A 53 2.08 -8.04 -12.59
CA GLU A 53 1.26 -9.03 -13.27
C GLU A 53 1.67 -9.05 -14.74
N VAL A 54 2.04 -10.24 -15.24
CA VAL A 54 2.54 -10.42 -16.61
C VAL A 54 1.61 -11.36 -17.37
N ASP A 55 1.46 -11.10 -18.67
CA ASP A 55 0.71 -11.99 -19.55
C ASP A 55 1.47 -13.32 -19.68
N ALA A 56 0.76 -14.42 -19.50
CA ALA A 56 1.30 -15.76 -19.63
C ALA A 56 1.48 -16.19 -21.10
N ASN A 57 0.96 -15.43 -22.07
CA ASN A 57 1.03 -15.74 -23.51
C ASN A 57 2.16 -15.00 -24.26
N LEU A 58 3.15 -14.47 -23.53
CA LEU A 58 4.35 -13.85 -24.11
C LEU A 58 5.14 -14.81 -25.01
#